data_AF-A0A4Y7RUP5-F1
#
_entry.id   AF-A0A4Y7RUP5-F1
#
_cell.length_a   1.000
_cell.length_b   1.000
_cell.length_c   1.000
_cell.angle_alpha   90.00
_cell.angle_beta   90.00
_cell.angle_gamma   90.00
#
_symmetry.space_group_name_H-M   'P 1'
#
loop_
_entity.id
_entity.type
_entity.pdbx_description
1 polymer ?
#
loop_
_entity_poly.entity_id
_entity_poly.type
_entity_poly.pdbx_seq_one_letter_code
_entity_poly.pdbx_strand_id
1 'polypeptide(L)' 'MKWLLLLFPLTVCYYTCTYGRWALQKGYKRGGVGVFILAALVLAISLYAIYFKPEF' A
#
# COMPACT_ATOMS: atom_id res chain seq x y z
N MET A 1 3.42 -3.49 20.67
CA MET A 1 4.08 -2.59 19.70
C MET A 1 3.74 -2.90 18.23
N LYS A 2 2.69 -3.68 17.92
CA LYS A 2 2.33 -4.06 16.53
C LYS A 2 1.86 -2.87 15.67
N TRP A 3 1.30 -1.84 16.31
CA TRP A 3 0.93 -0.57 15.66
C TRP A 3 2.12 0.21 15.10
N LEU A 4 3.30 0.15 15.71
CA LEU A 4 4.52 0.80 15.19
C LEU A 4 5.00 0.13 13.90
N LEU A 5 4.85 -1.19 13.78
CA LEU A 5 5.16 -1.92 12.55
C LEU A 5 4.23 -1.55 11.39
N LEU A 6 3.03 -1.03 11.70
CA LEU A 6 2.07 -0.56 10.70
C LEU A 6 2.50 0.74 10.01
N LEU A 7 3.36 1.53 10.65
CA LEU A 7 3.81 2.82 10.10
C LEU A 7 4.58 2.63 8.79
N PHE A 8 5.37 1.57 8.67
CA PHE A 8 6.12 1.26 7.45
C PHE A 8 5.20 1.02 6.24
N PRO A 9 4.28 0.03 6.26
CA PRO A 9 3.39 -0.21 5.12
C PRO A 9 2.43 0.96 4.87
N LEU A 10 2.03 1.72 5.90
CA LEU A 10 1.24 2.95 5.72
C LEU A 10 2.02 4.02 4.95
N THR A 11 3.27 4.27 5.33
CA THR A 11 4.11 5.29 4.67
C THR A 11 4.38 4.91 3.21
N VAL A 12 4.70 3.64 2.96
CA VAL A 12 4.89 3.12 1.59
C VAL A 12 3.60 3.24 0.78
N CYS A 13 2.45 2.84 1.35
CA CYS A 13 1.16 2.93 0.68
C CYS A 13 0.78 4.38 0.36
N TYR A 14 1.02 5.32 1.29
CA TYR A 14 0.79 6.75 1.08
C TYR A 14 1.63 7.30 -0.07
N TYR A 15 2.94 7.02 -0.08
CA TYR A 15 3.82 7.45 -1.16
C TYR A 15 3.37 6.87 -2.52
N THR A 16 3.02 5.58 -2.53
CA THR A 16 2.58 4.86 -3.74
C THR A 16 1.25 5.43 -4.27
N CYS A 17 0.30 5.77 -3.39
CA CYS A 17 -0.94 6.44 -3.77
C CYS A 17 -0.69 7.84 -4.33
N THR A 18 0.28 8.57 -3.79
CA THR A 18 0.67 9.91 -4.26
C THR A 18 1.25 9.82 -5.67
N TYR A 19 2.12 8.85 -5.93
CA TYR A 19 2.61 8.53 -7.27
C TYR A 19 1.48 8.10 -8.22
N GLY A 20 0.57 7.23 -7.77
CA GLY A 20 -0.60 6.81 -8.55
C GLY A 20 -1.47 7.99 -8.98
N ARG A 21 -1.72 8.94 -8.05
CA ARG A 21 -2.46 10.18 -8.34
C ARG A 21 -1.74 11.03 -9.38
N TRP A 22 -0.42 11.20 -9.25
CA TRP A 22 0.40 11.91 -10.24
C TRP A 22 0.34 11.23 -11.62
N ALA A 23 0.43 9.90 -11.67
CA ALA A 23 0.35 9.12 -12.91
C ALA A 23 -1.01 9.28 -13.61
N LEU A 24 -2.11 9.30 -12.84
CA LEU A 24 -3.44 9.59 -13.38
C LEU A 24 -3.54 11.01 -13.96
N GLN A 25 -2.97 12.00 -13.27
CA GLN A 25 -2.94 13.39 -13.75
C GLN A 25 -2.13 13.56 -15.05
N LYS A 26 -1.09 12.74 -15.24
CA LYS A 26 -0.29 12.71 -16.49
C LYS A 26 -0.91 11.91 -17.63
N GLY A 27 -2.10 11.32 -17.43
CA GLY A 27 -2.80 10.55 -18.46
C GLY A 27 -2.42 9.07 -18.50
N TYR A 28 -1.53 8.59 -17.61
CA TYR A 28 -1.15 7.18 -17.48
C TYR A 28 -2.21 6.40 -16.70
N LYS A 29 -3.45 6.36 -17.21
CA LYS A 29 -4.63 5.83 -16.51
C LYS A 29 -4.45 4.38 -16.04
N ARG A 30 -3.99 3.50 -16.93
CA ARG A 30 -3.78 2.06 -16.62
C ARG A 30 -2.67 1.86 -15.59
N GLY A 31 -1.57 2.61 -15.72
CA GLY A 31 -0.45 2.56 -14.76
C GLY A 31 -0.84 3.07 -13.38
N GLY A 32 -1.53 4.21 -13.32
CA GLY A 32 -2.03 4.79 -12.07
C GLY A 32 -3.00 3.85 -11.34
N VAL A 33 -3.97 3.26 -12.04
CA VAL A 33 -4.89 2.27 -11.44
C VAL A 33 -4.14 1.04 -10.95
N GLY A 34 -3.19 0.51 -11.73
CA GLY A 34 -2.37 -0.63 -11.31
C GLY A 34 -1.56 -0.35 -10.03
N VAL A 35 -1.01 0.86 -9.91
CA VAL A 35 -0.30 1.32 -8.71
C VAL A 35 -1.22 1.37 -7.48
N PHE A 36 -2.45 1.84 -7.63
CA PHE A 36 -3.43 1.83 -6.53
C PHE A 36 -3.82 0.43 -6.09
N ILE A 37 -4.05 -0.49 -7.04
CA ILE A 37 -4.36 -1.88 -6.74
C ILE A 37 -3.18 -2.55 -6.01
N LEU A 38 -1.96 -2.30 -6.49
CA LEU A 38 -0.74 -2.82 -5.86
C LEU A 38 -0.58 -2.30 -4.43
N ALA A 39 -0.79 -1.00 -4.22
CA ALA A 39 -0.72 -0.37 -2.90
C ALA A 39 -1.74 -0.98 -1.92
N ALA A 40 -2.98 -1.17 -2.37
CA ALA A 40 -4.03 -1.79 -1.56
C ALA A 40 -3.70 -3.25 -1.21
N LEU A 41 -3.16 -4.02 -2.17
CA LEU A 41 -2.78 -5.42 -1.98
C LEU A 41 -1.64 -5.55 -0.96
N VAL A 42 -0.58 -4.76 -1.11
CA VAL A 42 0.55 -4.74 -0.16
C VAL A 42 0.10 -4.35 1.24
N LEU A 43 -0.79 -3.36 1.36
CA LEU A 43 -1.35 -2.95 2.65
C LEU A 43 -2.17 -4.09 3.29
N ALA A 44 -3.00 -4.79 2.50
CA ALA A 44 -3.80 -5.92 2.96
C ALA A 44 -2.94 -7.09 3.45
N ILE A 45 -1.88 -7.45 2.70
CA ILE A 45 -0.92 -8.48 3.12
C ILE A 45 -0.20 -8.06 4.40
N SER A 46 0.21 -6.80 4.49
CA SER A 46 0.91 -6.29 5.68
C SER A 46 0.02 -6.35 6.92
N LEU A 47 -1.25 -5.96 6.79
CA LEU A 47 -2.25 -6.09 7.86
C LEU A 47 -2.45 -7.54 8.27
N TYR A 48 -2.59 -8.45 7.30
CA TYR A 48 -2.70 -9.88 7.59
C TYR A 48 -1.47 -10.41 8.32
N ALA A 49 -0.26 -10.06 7.87
CA ALA A 49 0.99 -10.51 8.47
C ALA A 49 1.19 -9.98 9.90
N ILE A 50 0.76 -8.74 10.18
CA ILE A 50 0.95 -8.11 11.50
C ILE A 50 -0.09 -8.59 12.53
N TYR A 51 -1.34 -8.81 12.10
CA TYR A 51 -2.45 -9.06 13.02
C TYR A 51 -2.98 -10.50 13.02
N PHE A 52 -2.92 -11.20 11.88
CA PHE A 52 -3.60 -12.49 11.68
C PHE A 52 -2.66 -13.67 11.49
N LYS A 53 -1.40 -13.42 11.13
CA LYS A 53 -0.41 -14.48 11.02
C LYS A 53 -0.02 -14.97 12.43
N PRO A 54 -0.25 -16.25 12.77
CA PRO A 54 0.22 -16.80 14.03
C PRO A 54 1.75 -16.78 14.08
N GLU A 55 2.29 -16.36 15.23
CA GLU A 55 3.73 -16.38 15.52
C GLU A 55 4.14 -17.81 15.92
N PHE A 56 4.02 -18.75 14.96
CA PHE A 56 4.25 -20.20 15.09
C PHE A 56 3.38 -20.94 16.12
#